data_AF-K2CAD8-F1
#
_entry.id   AF-K2CAD8-F1
#
_cell.length_a   1.000
_cell.length_b   1.000
_cell.length_c   1.000
_cell.angle_alpha   90.00
_cell.angle_beta   90.00
_cell.angle_gamma   90.00
#
_symmetry.space_group_name_H-M   'P 1'
#
loop_
_entity.id
_entity.type
_entity.pdbx_description
1 polymer ?
#
loop_
_entity_poly.entity_id
_entity_poly.type
_entity_poly.pdbx_seq_one_letter_code
_entity_poly.pdbx_strand_id
1 'polypeptide(L)'
;MNCSRCPLNITSESFRPKMYEALPLHAKALFVCRHTVSKVSSGDIFAARQLCARDLWVLTFIGYKDSFAVEKAGATMDSLVAGGHSELLCHLFENACYETRRELWSRMTSNYPDRLYMFDSMFEKECLAPVTAGEVPENLHVYRHHLLYAGSQANMLLKDL
;
A
#
# COMPACT_ATOMS: atom_id res chain seq x y z
N MET A 1 12.21 16.49 7.04
CA MET A 1 10.87 16.74 6.47
C MET A 1 9.90 16.99 7.62
N ASN A 2 9.49 18.24 7.87
CA ASN A 2 8.59 18.56 8.99
C ASN A 2 7.16 18.67 8.46
N CYS A 3 6.39 17.58 8.47
CA CYS A 3 4.94 17.64 8.24
C CYS A 3 4.23 17.58 9.59
N SER A 4 3.66 18.69 10.04
CA SER A 4 2.93 18.77 11.31
C SER A 4 1.50 18.18 11.25
N ARG A 5 1.00 17.85 10.05
CA ARG A 5 -0.35 17.27 9.84
C ARG A 5 -0.40 15.75 9.78
N CYS A 6 0.70 15.12 9.36
CA CYS A 6 0.81 13.68 9.30
C CYS A 6 2.03 13.31 10.14
N PRO A 7 1.89 13.33 11.48
CA PRO A 7 3.03 13.03 12.34
C PRO A 7 3.53 11.65 11.95
N LEU A 8 4.76 11.60 11.41
CA LEU A 8 5.58 10.41 11.50
C LEU A 8 5.50 9.99 12.96
N ASN A 9 5.18 8.74 13.22
CA ASN A 9 4.92 8.35 14.58
C ASN A 9 6.23 8.43 15.38
N ILE A 10 6.39 9.55 16.08
CA ILE A 10 7.46 9.78 17.06
C ILE A 10 7.38 8.74 18.19
N THR A 11 6.27 7.99 18.28
CA THR A 11 6.04 6.90 19.23
C THR A 11 6.30 5.50 18.65
N SER A 12 6.71 5.36 17.38
CA SER A 12 7.25 4.06 16.91
C SER A 12 8.58 3.81 17.62
N GLU A 13 8.76 2.62 18.18
CA GLU A 13 10.01 2.18 18.81
C GLU A 13 11.20 2.23 17.83
N SER A 14 10.92 2.24 16.53
CA SER A 14 11.92 2.33 15.46
C SER A 14 12.15 3.76 14.97
N PHE A 15 11.49 4.79 15.51
CA PHE A 15 11.59 6.15 15.00
C PHE A 15 13.02 6.71 15.10
N ARG A 16 13.65 6.98 13.95
CA ARG A 16 14.87 7.80 13.87
C ARG A 16 14.62 9.08 13.08
N PRO A 17 15.08 10.25 13.58
CA PRO A 17 14.90 11.52 12.89
C PRO A 17 15.40 11.54 11.45
N LYS A 18 16.44 10.75 11.12
CA LYS A 18 17.05 10.65 9.78
C LYS A 18 16.55 9.48 8.92
N MET A 19 15.56 8.70 9.35
CA MET A 19 15.10 7.52 8.59
C MET A 19 14.49 7.85 7.23
N TYR A 20 14.10 9.10 6.99
CA TYR A 20 13.74 9.58 5.67
C TYR A 20 14.88 9.44 4.64
N GLU A 21 16.14 9.31 5.07
CA GLU A 21 17.29 9.06 4.20
C GLU A 21 17.23 7.66 3.59
N ALA A 22 16.71 6.68 4.34
CA ALA A 22 16.54 5.28 3.90
C ALA A 22 15.34 5.06 2.97
N LEU A 23 14.47 6.07 2.79
CA LEU A 23 13.37 5.97 1.82
C LEU A 23 13.93 5.86 0.39
N PRO A 24 13.47 4.89 -0.41
CA PRO A 24 13.82 4.80 -1.82
C PRO A 24 13.49 6.09 -2.59
N LEU A 25 14.34 6.45 -3.57
CA LEU A 25 14.21 7.72 -4.32
C LEU A 25 12.85 7.89 -5.01
N HIS A 26 12.27 6.81 -5.53
CA HIS A 26 10.94 6.82 -6.16
C HIS A 26 9.82 7.18 -5.15
N ALA A 27 9.93 6.70 -3.91
CA ALA A 27 8.99 7.03 -2.84
C ALA A 27 9.13 8.48 -2.37
N LYS A 28 10.37 9.03 -2.37
CA LYS A 28 10.64 10.45 -2.09
C LYS A 28 10.02 11.37 -3.15
N ALA A 29 9.97 10.97 -4.42
CA ALA A 29 9.41 11.77 -5.50
C ALA A 29 7.89 11.98 -5.41
N LEU A 30 7.18 11.09 -4.69
CA LEU A 30 5.72 11.13 -4.52
C LEU A 30 5.28 11.84 -3.22
N PHE A 31 6.24 12.34 -2.45
CA PHE A 31 6.01 13.02 -1.18
C PHE A 31 5.50 14.45 -1.38
N VAL A 32 4.35 14.79 -0.77
CA VAL A 32 3.92 16.19 -0.62
C VAL A 32 3.65 16.52 0.84
N CYS A 33 4.48 17.39 1.43
CA CYS A 33 4.23 17.97 2.74
C CYS A 33 3.22 19.13 2.61
N ARG A 34 1.92 18.86 2.76
CA ARG A 34 0.90 19.92 2.74
C ARG A 34 0.94 20.78 4.01
N HIS A 35 1.63 21.92 3.96
CA HIS A 35 1.35 23.04 4.87
C HIS A 35 0.21 23.94 4.38
N THR A 36 -0.19 23.82 3.12
CA THR A 36 -1.15 24.73 2.48
C THR A 36 -2.10 23.95 1.59
N VAL A 37 -3.20 23.44 2.14
CA VAL A 37 -4.56 23.70 1.61
C VAL A 37 -5.53 23.36 2.75
N SER A 38 -6.02 24.39 3.44
CA SER A 38 -7.32 24.36 4.08
C SER A 38 -8.38 24.35 2.97
N LYS A 39 -9.27 23.35 2.96
CA LYS A 39 -10.36 23.16 1.97
C LYS A 39 -9.87 22.84 0.56
N VAL A 40 -9.58 21.56 0.29
CA VAL A 40 -9.58 21.08 -1.11
C VAL A 40 -11.03 20.76 -1.44
N SER A 41 -11.60 21.56 -2.33
CA SER A 41 -12.87 21.30 -3.00
C SER A 41 -12.84 19.91 -3.64
N SER A 42 -13.91 19.14 -3.44
CA SER A 42 -14.25 17.94 -4.21
C SER A 42 -14.02 18.19 -5.70
N GLY A 43 -12.94 17.63 -6.28
CA GLY A 43 -12.67 17.77 -7.71
C GLY A 43 -11.20 17.72 -8.14
N ASP A 44 -10.23 17.85 -7.22
CA ASP A 44 -8.82 17.87 -7.63
C ASP A 44 -8.20 16.46 -7.66
N ILE A 45 -8.13 15.85 -8.85
CA ILE A 45 -7.50 14.54 -9.10
C ILE A 45 -6.03 14.54 -8.64
N PHE A 46 -5.35 15.69 -8.70
CA PHE A 46 -3.98 15.81 -8.22
C PHE A 46 -3.87 15.75 -6.70
N ALA A 47 -4.94 16.08 -5.97
CA ALA A 47 -4.97 15.96 -4.52
C ALA A 47 -5.11 14.51 -4.05
N ALA A 48 -5.86 13.69 -4.78
CA ALA A 48 -6.02 12.27 -4.48
C ALA A 48 -4.72 11.48 -4.69
N ARG A 49 -3.86 11.93 -5.63
CA ARG A 49 -2.58 11.31 -5.98
C ARG A 49 -1.40 11.64 -5.04
N GLN A 50 -1.65 12.39 -3.97
CA GLN A 50 -0.58 12.85 -3.07
C GLN A 50 -0.46 11.93 -1.87
N LEU A 51 0.76 11.46 -1.59
CA LEU A 51 1.06 10.63 -0.43
C LEU A 51 1.63 11.46 0.71
N CYS A 52 1.22 11.13 1.93
CA CYS A 52 1.73 11.76 3.13
C CYS A 52 2.87 10.95 3.76
N ALA A 53 3.54 11.53 4.76
CA ALA A 53 4.66 10.90 5.45
C ALA A 53 4.29 9.54 6.08
N ARG A 54 3.05 9.38 6.54
CA ARG A 54 2.53 8.10 7.06
C ARG A 54 2.49 7.03 5.97
N ASP A 55 1.98 7.36 4.78
CA ASP A 55 1.83 6.39 3.69
C ASP A 55 3.21 5.89 3.24
N LEU A 56 4.17 6.80 3.14
CA LEU A 56 5.57 6.44 2.86
C LEU A 56 6.18 5.58 3.97
N TRP A 57 5.88 5.87 5.24
CA TRP A 57 6.34 5.06 6.37
C TRP A 57 5.80 3.64 6.27
N VAL A 58 4.49 3.49 6.06
CA VAL A 58 3.84 2.19 5.93
C VAL A 58 4.45 1.42 4.78
N LEU A 59 4.54 2.01 3.58
CA LEU A 59 5.12 1.36 2.40
C LEU A 59 6.57 0.91 2.62
N THR A 60 7.33 1.60 3.46
CA THR A 60 8.74 1.28 3.74
C THR A 60 8.88 0.22 4.83
N PHE A 61 8.06 0.30 5.88
CA PHE A 61 8.27 -0.45 7.11
C PHE A 61 7.30 -1.61 7.34
N ILE A 62 6.29 -1.78 6.47
CA ILE A 62 5.34 -2.90 6.60
C ILE A 62 6.03 -4.27 6.52
N GLY A 63 7.07 -4.42 5.69
CA GLY A 63 7.86 -5.65 5.59
C GLY A 63 8.68 -5.98 6.84
N TYR A 64 9.00 -4.96 7.63
CA TYR A 64 9.70 -5.12 8.92
C TYR A 64 8.75 -5.37 10.09
N LYS A 65 7.44 -5.51 9.83
CA LYS A 65 6.40 -5.70 10.85
C LYS A 65 6.38 -4.57 11.90
N ASP A 66 6.74 -3.34 11.51
CA ASP A 66 6.63 -2.17 12.38
C ASP A 66 5.17 -2.00 12.82
N SER A 67 4.95 -1.86 14.13
CA SER A 67 3.61 -1.85 14.71
C SER A 67 2.76 -0.69 14.17
N PHE A 68 3.37 0.48 13.98
CA PHE A 68 2.68 1.62 13.39
C PHE A 68 2.37 1.42 11.91
N ALA A 69 3.31 0.85 11.13
CA ALA A 69 3.06 0.50 9.74
C ALA A 69 1.89 -0.49 9.60
N VAL A 70 1.83 -1.51 10.44
CA VAL A 70 0.72 -2.49 10.47
C VAL A 70 -0.59 -1.81 10.86
N GLU A 71 -0.61 -1.03 11.94
CA GLU A 71 -1.81 -0.32 12.41
C GLU A 71 -2.37 0.65 11.36
N LYS A 72 -1.49 1.33 10.61
CA LYS A 72 -1.88 2.32 9.59
C LYS A 72 -1.99 1.76 8.18
N ALA A 73 -1.79 0.45 7.99
CA ALA A 73 -1.85 -0.19 6.68
C ALA A 73 -3.19 0.03 5.98
N GLY A 74 -4.31 -0.14 6.69
CA GLY A 74 -5.66 0.05 6.13
C GLY A 74 -5.91 1.47 5.62
N ALA A 75 -5.55 2.49 6.40
CA ALA A 75 -5.72 3.89 6.00
C ALA A 75 -4.79 4.28 4.83
N THR A 76 -3.60 3.67 4.77
CA THR A 76 -2.68 3.82 3.65
C THR A 76 -3.28 3.20 2.39
N MET A 77 -3.79 1.96 2.48
CA MET A 77 -4.47 1.28 1.39
C MET A 77 -5.61 2.11 0.80
N ASP A 78 -6.49 2.66 1.64
CA ASP A 78 -7.59 3.55 1.19
C ASP A 78 -7.06 4.75 0.40
N SER A 79 -5.96 5.34 0.87
CA SER A 79 -5.32 6.49 0.21
C SER A 79 -4.73 6.09 -1.15
N LEU A 80 -4.11 4.91 -1.24
CA LEU A 80 -3.56 4.37 -2.50
C LEU A 80 -4.66 4.07 -3.52
N VAL A 81 -5.77 3.47 -3.08
CA VAL A 81 -6.93 3.19 -3.94
C VAL A 81 -7.56 4.48 -4.44
N ALA A 82 -7.80 5.45 -3.55
CA ALA A 82 -8.36 6.75 -3.91
C ALA A 82 -7.46 7.53 -4.90
N GLY A 83 -6.14 7.43 -4.72
CA GLY A 83 -5.14 8.05 -5.60
C GLY A 83 -4.88 7.30 -6.91
N GLY A 84 -5.39 6.08 -7.06
CA GLY A 84 -5.13 5.24 -8.23
C GLY A 84 -3.68 4.73 -8.30
N HIS A 85 -3.01 4.54 -7.16
CA HIS A 85 -1.62 4.09 -7.06
C HIS A 85 -1.51 2.56 -7.09
N SER A 86 -1.77 1.93 -8.24
CA SER A 86 -1.76 0.46 -8.41
C SER A 86 -0.44 -0.19 -8.01
N GLU A 87 0.70 0.35 -8.47
CA GLU A 87 2.03 -0.21 -8.16
C GLU A 87 2.34 -0.18 -6.66
N LEU A 88 2.02 0.93 -5.99
CA LEU A 88 2.24 1.07 -4.54
C LEU A 88 1.26 0.22 -3.74
N LEU A 89 0.04 0.03 -4.23
CA LEU A 89 -0.93 -0.88 -3.65
C LEU A 89 -0.42 -2.32 -3.75
N CYS A 90 0.12 -2.72 -4.90
CA CYS A 90 0.76 -4.03 -5.07
C CYS A 90 1.95 -4.19 -4.12
N HIS A 91 2.83 -3.17 -4.05
CA HIS A 91 3.97 -3.16 -3.13
C HIS A 91 3.54 -3.33 -1.67
N LEU A 92 2.47 -2.65 -1.24
CA LEU A 92 1.94 -2.79 0.12
C LEU A 92 1.55 -4.25 0.42
N PHE A 93 0.88 -4.92 -0.51
CA PHE A 93 0.48 -6.32 -0.36
C PHE A 93 1.67 -7.28 -0.42
N GLU A 94 2.59 -7.12 -1.37
CA GLU A 94 3.78 -7.97 -1.53
C GLU A 94 4.67 -7.97 -0.26
N ASN A 95 4.74 -6.83 0.44
CA ASN A 95 5.59 -6.67 1.63
C ASN A 95 4.85 -6.93 2.94
N ALA A 96 3.51 -6.96 2.96
CA ALA A 96 2.77 -7.17 4.19
C ALA A 96 2.80 -8.64 4.66
N CYS A 97 2.76 -8.83 5.98
CA CYS A 97 2.61 -10.17 6.55
C CYS A 97 1.21 -10.76 6.21
N TYR A 98 1.07 -12.08 6.33
CA TYR A 98 -0.16 -12.80 5.97
C TYR A 98 -1.41 -12.23 6.65
N GLU A 99 -1.34 -11.99 7.97
CA GLU A 99 -2.48 -11.47 8.74
C GLU A 99 -2.91 -10.09 8.24
N THR A 100 -1.95 -9.19 8.03
CA THR A 100 -2.23 -7.84 7.49
C THR A 100 -2.79 -7.93 6.07
N ARG A 101 -2.26 -8.78 5.20
CA ARG A 101 -2.82 -8.99 3.85
C ARG A 101 -4.25 -9.49 3.88
N ARG A 102 -4.58 -10.40 4.81
CA ARG A 102 -5.95 -10.89 4.98
C ARG A 102 -6.91 -9.77 5.33
N GLU A 103 -6.51 -8.89 6.24
CA GLU A 103 -7.30 -7.71 6.63
C GLU A 103 -7.44 -6.72 5.48
N LEU A 104 -6.34 -6.41 4.79
CA LEU A 104 -6.34 -5.49 3.65
C LEU A 104 -7.20 -6.04 2.50
N TRP A 105 -7.09 -7.33 2.18
CA TRP A 105 -7.92 -7.97 1.15
C TRP A 105 -9.41 -7.90 1.51
N SER A 106 -9.77 -8.25 2.75
CA SER A 106 -11.16 -8.14 3.23
C SER A 106 -11.69 -6.71 3.10
N ARG A 107 -10.87 -5.71 3.41
CA ARG A 107 -11.23 -4.29 3.27
C ARG A 107 -11.38 -3.91 1.80
N MET A 108 -10.49 -4.37 0.93
CA MET A 108 -10.53 -4.10 -0.50
C MET A 108 -11.81 -4.64 -1.15
N THR A 109 -12.13 -5.91 -0.94
CA THR A 109 -13.30 -6.54 -1.56
C THR A 109 -14.62 -6.01 -1.02
N SER A 110 -14.63 -5.51 0.22
CA SER A 110 -15.83 -4.92 0.83
C SER A 110 -16.06 -3.47 0.39
N ASN A 111 -15.00 -2.67 0.33
CA ASN A 111 -15.12 -1.22 0.14
C ASN A 111 -14.86 -0.76 -1.30
N TYR A 112 -14.08 -1.52 -2.07
CA TYR A 112 -13.64 -1.15 -3.41
C TYR A 112 -13.71 -2.34 -4.41
N PRO A 113 -14.85 -3.06 -4.49
CA PRO A 113 -14.98 -4.20 -5.40
C PRO A 113 -14.79 -3.84 -6.88
N ASP A 114 -15.07 -2.59 -7.26
CA ASP A 114 -14.88 -2.04 -8.61
C ASP A 114 -13.42 -1.69 -8.93
N ARG A 115 -12.52 -1.71 -7.93
CA ARG A 115 -11.11 -1.32 -8.06
C ARG A 115 -10.15 -2.50 -8.03
N LEU A 116 -10.64 -3.74 -8.12
CA LEU A 116 -9.79 -4.93 -8.05
C LEU A 116 -8.79 -5.03 -9.21
N TYR A 117 -9.09 -4.42 -10.36
CA TYR A 117 -8.16 -4.26 -11.49
C TYR A 117 -6.83 -3.56 -11.10
N MET A 118 -6.80 -2.84 -9.98
CA MET A 118 -5.56 -2.20 -9.50
C MET A 118 -4.47 -3.21 -9.10
N PHE A 119 -4.80 -4.50 -9.00
CA PHE A 119 -3.85 -5.59 -8.77
C PHE A 119 -3.41 -6.31 -10.04
N ASP A 120 -3.85 -5.89 -11.23
CA ASP A 120 -3.53 -6.58 -12.50
C ASP A 120 -2.03 -6.75 -12.70
N SER A 121 -1.21 -5.75 -12.34
CA SER A 121 0.25 -5.87 -12.43
C SER A 121 0.84 -6.98 -11.54
N MET A 122 0.19 -7.32 -10.42
CA MET A 122 0.61 -8.44 -9.58
C MET A 122 0.17 -9.77 -10.18
N PHE A 123 -1.02 -9.81 -10.78
CA PHE A 123 -1.58 -11.00 -11.40
C PHE A 123 -0.88 -11.36 -12.71
N GLU A 124 -0.53 -10.37 -13.52
CA GLU A 124 0.23 -10.54 -14.76
C GLU A 124 1.62 -11.15 -14.49
N LYS A 125 2.31 -10.75 -13.40
CA LYS A 125 3.59 -11.37 -12.99
C LYS A 125 3.44 -12.87 -12.73
N GLU A 126 2.27 -13.30 -12.30
CA GLU A 126 1.93 -14.68 -11.97
C GLU A 126 1.19 -15.40 -13.12
N CYS A 127 1.19 -14.81 -14.33
CA CYS A 127 0.51 -15.32 -15.52
C CYS A 127 -1.01 -15.51 -15.35
N LEU A 128 -1.64 -14.77 -14.44
CA LEU A 128 -3.09 -14.74 -14.28
C LEU A 128 -3.72 -13.69 -15.21
N ALA A 129 -4.97 -13.92 -15.58
CA ALA A 129 -5.75 -12.93 -16.31
C ALA A 129 -5.98 -11.67 -15.45
N PRO A 130 -6.15 -10.49 -16.06
CA PRO A 130 -6.55 -9.30 -15.33
C PRO A 130 -7.97 -9.45 -14.75
N VAL A 131 -8.24 -8.82 -13.63
CA VAL A 131 -9.58 -8.86 -13.01
C VAL A 131 -10.50 -7.91 -13.76
N THR A 132 -11.45 -8.46 -14.52
CA THR A 132 -12.45 -7.63 -15.18
C THR A 132 -13.44 -7.06 -14.18
N ALA A 133 -13.83 -5.80 -14.37
CA ALA A 133 -14.82 -5.15 -13.51
C ALA A 133 -16.15 -5.89 -13.58
N GLY A 134 -16.61 -6.45 -12.46
CA GLY A 134 -17.88 -7.18 -12.36
C GLY A 134 -17.80 -8.70 -12.51
N GLU A 135 -16.60 -9.28 -12.55
CA GLU A 135 -16.43 -10.74 -12.62
C GLU A 135 -16.83 -11.48 -11.31
N VAL A 136 -17.27 -12.73 -11.51
CA VAL A 136 -18.01 -13.60 -10.58
C VAL A 136 -17.15 -14.05 -9.37
N PRO A 137 -17.74 -14.31 -8.18
CA PRO A 137 -17.02 -14.71 -6.96
C PRO A 137 -16.09 -15.93 -7.08
N GLU A 138 -16.35 -16.83 -8.03
CA GLU A 138 -15.60 -18.09 -8.20
C GLU A 138 -14.15 -17.85 -8.65
N ASN A 139 -13.87 -16.82 -9.46
CA ASN A 139 -12.50 -16.45 -9.85
C ASN A 139 -11.75 -15.68 -8.74
N LEU A 140 -12.47 -15.00 -7.83
CA LEU A 140 -11.87 -14.24 -6.73
C LEU A 140 -11.12 -15.13 -5.74
N HIS A 141 -11.43 -16.43 -5.66
CA HIS A 141 -10.71 -17.37 -4.80
C HIS A 141 -9.24 -17.55 -5.23
N VAL A 142 -8.97 -17.58 -6.55
CA VAL A 142 -7.61 -17.69 -7.09
C VAL A 142 -6.84 -16.41 -6.81
N TYR A 143 -7.40 -15.24 -7.16
CA TYR A 143 -6.77 -13.95 -6.88
C TYR A 143 -6.51 -13.73 -5.39
N ARG A 144 -7.45 -14.13 -4.52
CA ARG A 144 -7.29 -14.11 -3.08
C ARG A 144 -6.11 -14.96 -2.64
N HIS A 145 -5.97 -16.18 -3.16
CA HIS A 145 -4.85 -17.05 -2.83
C HIS A 145 -3.52 -16.34 -3.18
N HIS A 146 -3.40 -15.81 -4.39
CA HIS A 146 -2.20 -15.10 -4.80
C HIS A 146 -1.93 -13.86 -3.94
N LEU A 147 -2.94 -13.06 -3.58
CA LEU A 147 -2.71 -11.92 -2.68
C LEU A 147 -2.26 -12.34 -1.29
N LEU A 148 -2.89 -13.35 -0.70
CA LEU A 148 -2.56 -13.85 0.64
C LEU A 148 -1.20 -14.54 0.71
N TYR A 149 -0.71 -15.09 -0.41
CA TYR A 149 0.55 -15.84 -0.48
C TYR A 149 1.62 -15.19 -1.39
N ALA A 150 1.35 -14.02 -1.98
CA ALA A 150 2.31 -13.20 -2.72
C ALA A 150 3.61 -13.03 -1.91
N GLY A 151 4.77 -13.14 -2.56
CA GLY A 151 6.07 -13.05 -1.89
C GLY A 151 6.51 -14.28 -1.09
N SER A 152 5.72 -15.37 -1.04
CA SER A 152 6.16 -16.64 -0.42
C SER A 152 7.18 -17.39 -1.29
N GLN A 153 7.11 -17.31 -2.62
CA GLN A 153 8.16 -17.86 -3.50
C GLN A 153 9.39 -16.95 -3.62
N ALA A 154 9.21 -15.63 -3.65
CA ALA A 154 10.33 -14.68 -3.72
C ALA A 154 11.24 -14.73 -2.47
N ASN A 155 10.67 -14.97 -1.28
CA ASN A 155 11.45 -15.12 -0.05
C ASN A 155 12.01 -16.54 0.19
N MET A 156 11.52 -17.56 -0.51
CA MET A 156 12.14 -18.89 -0.47
C MET A 156 13.40 -18.93 -1.35
N LEU A 157 13.38 -18.28 -2.52
CA LEU A 157 14.55 -18.21 -3.40
C LEU A 157 15.72 -17.36 -2.84
N LEU A 158 15.45 -16.45 -1.89
CA LEU A 158 16.48 -15.62 -1.24
C LEU A 158 17.04 -16.23 0.06
N LYS A 159 16.51 -17.36 0.53
CA LYS A 159 17.09 -18.12 1.66
C LYS A 159 18.05 -19.22 1.22
N ASP A 160 18.05 -19.56 -0.06
CA ASP A 160 18.90 -20.60 -0.66
C ASP A 160 20.08 -20.00 -1.48
N LEU A 161 20.40 -18.71 -1.30
CA LEU A 161 21.57 -18.02 -1.87
C LEU A 161 22.49 -17.48 -0.79
#